data_AF-A0A7W1J5W7-F1
#
_entry.id   AF-A0A7W1J5W7-F1
#
_cell.length_a   1.000
_cell.length_b   1.000
_cell.length_c   1.000
_cell.angle_alpha   90.00
_cell.angle_beta   90.00
_cell.angle_gamma   90.00
#
_symmetry.space_group_name_H-M   'P 1'
#
loop_
_entity.id
_entity.type
_entity.pdbx_description
1 polymer ?
#
loop_
_entity_poly.entity_id
_entity_poly.type
_entity_poly.pdbx_seq_one_letter_code
_entity_poly.pdbx_strand_id
1 'polypeptide(L)'
;LKHYFDIESDIIYDIHNDLFEDDRDTPLIAARVLGRQIKTILNRSLDLEKRVVTILENEIGNTEKSKIAELMVTGTENTIVAAIDILKEILIGIKEKS
;
A
#
# COMPACT_ATOMS: atom_id res chain seq x y z
N LEU A 1 -6.21 7.82 3.37
CA LEU A 1 -6.61 6.61 2.59
C LEU A 1 -8.10 6.60 2.27
N LYS A 2 -9.02 6.69 3.24
CA LYS A 2 -10.49 6.73 2.97
C LYS A 2 -10.89 7.76 1.90
N HIS A 3 -10.26 8.94 1.91
CA HIS A 3 -10.52 10.01 0.95
C HIS A 3 -9.58 10.03 -0.27
N TYR A 4 -8.57 9.15 -0.31
CA TYR A 4 -7.64 9.12 -1.45
C TYR A 4 -8.34 8.58 -2.69
N PHE A 5 -9.19 7.56 -2.51
CA PHE A 5 -9.99 6.99 -3.58
C PHE A 5 -10.98 8.00 -4.17
N ASP A 6 -11.58 8.86 -3.34
CA ASP A 6 -12.50 9.91 -3.80
C ASP A 6 -11.78 11.05 -4.56
N ILE A 7 -10.49 11.28 -4.26
CA ILE A 7 -9.68 12.33 -4.91
C ILE A 7 -9.09 11.84 -6.23
N GLU A 8 -8.73 10.56 -6.30
CA GLU A 8 -8.04 9.94 -7.44
C GLU A 8 -8.96 9.02 -8.25
N SER A 9 -10.28 9.07 -8.03
CA SER A 9 -11.26 8.14 -8.63
C SER A 9 -11.11 8.04 -10.14
N ASP A 10 -10.96 9.19 -10.81
CA ASP A 10 -10.89 9.26 -12.26
C ASP A 10 -9.60 8.59 -12.80
N ILE A 11 -8.48 8.76 -12.09
CA ILE A 11 -7.18 8.17 -12.46
C ILE A 11 -7.14 6.67 -12.16
N ILE A 12 -7.75 6.25 -11.05
CA ILE A 12 -7.79 4.84 -10.65
C ILE A 12 -8.67 4.02 -11.62
N TYR A 13 -9.83 4.54 -12.02
CA TYR A 13 -10.71 3.88 -12.98
C TYR A 13 -10.11 3.83 -14.40
N ASP A 14 -9.41 4.88 -14.85
CA ASP A 14 -8.86 4.95 -16.20
C ASP A 14 -7.56 4.15 -16.39
N ILE A 15 -6.71 4.01 -15.37
CA ILE A 15 -5.36 3.42 -15.50
C ILE A 15 -5.26 2.00 -14.93
N HIS A 16 -6.15 1.62 -14.00
CA HIS A 16 -6.00 0.39 -13.21
C HIS A 16 -7.22 -0.54 -13.26
N ASN A 17 -7.88 -0.61 -14.42
CA ASN A 17 -9.01 -1.52 -14.66
C ASN A 17 -8.64 -3.00 -14.40
N ASP A 18 -7.36 -3.35 -14.55
CA ASP A 18 -6.80 -4.68 -14.24
C ASP A 18 -6.96 -5.11 -12.76
N LEU A 19 -7.14 -4.14 -11.85
CA LEU A 19 -7.21 -4.43 -10.42
C LEU A 19 -8.63 -4.71 -9.91
N PHE A 20 -9.65 -4.39 -10.71
CA PHE A 20 -11.07 -4.47 -10.35
C PHE A 20 -11.78 -5.76 -10.75
N GLU A 21 -11.11 -6.71 -11.41
CA GLU A 21 -11.74 -7.97 -11.88
C GLU A 21 -12.09 -8.97 -10.77
N ASP A 22 -11.71 -8.73 -9.50
CA ASP A 22 -11.62 -9.79 -8.47
C ASP A 22 -12.29 -9.47 -7.12
N ASP A 23 -13.33 -8.61 -7.07
CA ASP A 23 -14.05 -8.24 -5.82
C ASP A 23 -13.12 -7.77 -4.67
N ARG A 24 -11.94 -7.23 -5.01
CA ARG A 24 -10.98 -6.74 -4.01
C ARG A 24 -11.51 -5.48 -3.33
N ASP A 25 -11.39 -5.45 -2.01
CA ASP A 25 -11.75 -4.30 -1.19
C ASP A 25 -11.07 -3.03 -1.71
N THR A 26 -11.87 -1.98 -1.95
CA THR A 26 -11.42 -0.71 -2.54
C THR A 26 -10.18 -0.09 -1.87
N PRO A 27 -10.04 -0.12 -0.52
CA PRO A 27 -8.81 0.34 0.15
C PRO A 27 -7.55 -0.45 -0.23
N LEU A 28 -7.67 -1.74 -0.52
CA LEU A 28 -6.54 -2.61 -0.90
C LEU A 28 -6.10 -2.32 -2.33
N ILE A 29 -7.04 -2.10 -3.25
CA ILE A 29 -6.74 -1.66 -4.61
C ILE A 29 -5.99 -0.31 -4.57
N ALA A 30 -6.51 0.66 -3.81
CA ALA A 30 -5.86 1.97 -3.65
C ALA A 30 -4.44 1.85 -3.06
N ALA A 31 -4.23 0.94 -2.11
CA ALA A 31 -2.93 0.67 -1.50
C ALA A 31 -1.92 0.12 -2.52
N ARG A 32 -2.34 -0.79 -3.40
CA ARG A 32 -1.50 -1.32 -4.47
C ARG A 32 -1.12 -0.26 -5.49
N VAL A 33 -2.07 0.58 -5.90
CA VAL A 33 -1.83 1.73 -6.79
C VAL A 33 -0.82 2.70 -6.16
N LEU A 34 -0.98 3.02 -4.88
CA LEU A 34 -0.03 3.84 -4.14
C LEU A 34 1.37 3.20 -4.14
N GLY A 35 1.46 1.88 -3.98
CA GLY A 35 2.72 1.14 -4.11
C GLY A 35 3.40 1.33 -5.47
N ARG A 36 2.64 1.23 -6.57
CA ARG A 36 3.14 1.49 -7.94
C ARG A 36 3.68 2.93 -8.07
N GLN A 37 2.97 3.91 -7.55
CA GLN A 37 3.40 5.31 -7.57
C GLN A 37 4.68 5.53 -6.75
N ILE A 38 4.75 4.96 -5.54
CA ILE A 38 5.95 4.99 -4.71
C ILE A 38 7.14 4.41 -5.48
N LYS A 39 6.96 3.30 -6.20
CA LYS A 39 8.02 2.68 -7.01
C LYS A 39 8.64 3.65 -8.01
N THR A 40 7.83 4.48 -8.68
CA THR A 40 8.35 5.48 -9.65
C THR A 40 9.33 6.47 -9.01
N ILE A 41 9.15 6.76 -7.72
CA ILE A 41 10.04 7.61 -6.92
C ILE A 41 11.28 6.82 -6.49
N LEU A 42 11.08 5.58 -6.00
CA LEU A 42 12.15 4.72 -5.49
C LEU A 42 13.14 4.27 -6.57
N ASN A 43 12.70 4.07 -7.82
CA ASN A 43 13.53 3.67 -8.95
C ASN A 43 14.72 4.63 -9.22
N ARG A 44 14.70 5.83 -8.62
CA ARG A 44 15.81 6.81 -8.69
C ARG A 44 16.98 6.44 -7.78
N SER A 45 16.80 5.53 -6.81
CA SER A 45 17.85 5.09 -5.88
C SER A 45 17.58 3.67 -5.38
N LEU A 46 18.41 2.72 -5.84
CA LEU A 46 18.33 1.32 -5.41
C LEU A 46 18.55 1.14 -3.90
N ASP A 47 19.35 2.01 -3.28
CA ASP A 47 19.57 1.97 -1.83
C ASP A 47 18.30 2.37 -1.07
N LEU A 48 17.63 3.43 -1.54
CA LEU A 48 16.37 3.89 -0.96
C LEU A 48 15.27 2.84 -1.16
N GLU A 49 15.18 2.25 -2.34
CA GLU A 49 14.24 1.17 -2.63
C GLU A 49 14.43 0.00 -1.66
N LYS A 50 15.67 -0.51 -1.55
CA LYS A 50 16.00 -1.61 -0.62
C LYS A 50 15.61 -1.26 0.81
N ARG A 51 15.95 -0.05 1.27
CA ARG A 51 15.66 0.38 2.63
C ARG A 51 14.16 0.44 2.91
N VAL A 52 13.36 0.99 1.99
CA VAL A 52 11.90 1.09 2.13
C VAL A 52 11.27 -0.30 2.10
N VAL A 53 11.68 -1.16 1.17
CA VAL A 53 11.21 -2.55 1.09
C VAL A 53 11.51 -3.30 2.38
N THR A 54 12.73 -3.23 2.90
CA THR A 54 13.10 -3.91 4.16
C THR A 54 12.30 -3.39 5.35
N ILE A 55 12.01 -2.09 5.43
CA ILE A 55 11.15 -1.53 6.50
C ILE A 55 9.75 -2.14 6.41
N LEU A 56 9.14 -2.12 5.22
CA LEU A 56 7.80 -2.69 5.02
C LEU A 56 7.75 -4.18 5.33
N GLU A 57 8.75 -4.95 4.90
CA GLU A 57 8.87 -6.38 5.20
C GLU A 57 8.97 -6.66 6.69
N ASN A 58 9.74 -5.86 7.44
CA ASN A 58 9.88 -6.03 8.88
C ASN A 58 8.57 -5.71 9.62
N GLU A 59 7.87 -4.65 9.20
CA GLU A 59 6.58 -4.26 9.78
C GLU A 59 5.50 -5.31 9.50
N ILE A 60 5.46 -5.88 8.29
CA ILE A 60 4.53 -6.95 7.92
C ILE A 60 4.88 -8.27 8.62
N GLY A 61 6.17 -8.60 8.73
CA GLY A 61 6.65 -9.85 9.31
C GLY A 61 6.52 -9.96 10.82
N ASN A 62 6.30 -8.84 11.52
CA ASN A 62 6.11 -8.79 12.96
C ASN A 62 4.90 -7.92 13.33
N THR A 63 3.71 -8.42 13.00
CA THR A 63 2.45 -7.69 13.14
C THR A 63 2.19 -7.18 14.56
N GLU A 64 2.58 -7.93 15.60
CA GLU A 64 2.45 -7.55 17.01
C GLU A 64 3.35 -6.39 17.43
N LYS A 65 4.38 -6.07 16.63
CA LYS A 65 5.34 -4.99 16.89
C LYS A 65 5.36 -3.95 15.77
N SER A 66 4.39 -4.01 14.85
CA SER A 66 4.34 -3.09 13.73
C SER A 66 3.90 -1.70 14.21
N LYS A 67 4.87 -0.81 14.35
CA LYS A 67 4.61 0.59 14.72
C LYS A 67 3.84 1.32 13.64
N ILE A 68 4.06 0.97 12.36
CA ILE A 68 3.33 1.57 11.26
C ILE A 68 1.86 1.15 11.32
N ALA A 69 1.57 -0.14 11.56
CA ALA A 69 0.19 -0.59 11.70
C ALA A 69 -0.50 0.04 12.92
N GLU A 70 0.19 0.14 14.06
CA GLU A 70 -0.32 0.84 15.26
C GLU A 70 -0.68 2.31 14.95
N LEU A 71 0.20 3.03 14.26
CA LEU A 71 -0.05 4.41 13.86
C LEU A 71 -1.23 4.54 12.88
N MET A 72 -1.40 3.60 11.95
CA MET A 72 -2.48 3.60 10.98
C MET A 72 -3.86 3.41 11.61
N VAL A 73 -3.94 2.68 12.74
CA VAL A 73 -5.22 2.40 13.41
C VAL A 73 -5.52 3.38 14.54
N THR A 74 -4.50 4.06 15.08
CA THR A 74 -4.65 4.98 16.22
C THR A 74 -5.69 6.07 15.90
N GLY A 75 -6.75 6.15 16.70
CA GLY A 75 -7.84 7.11 16.50
C GLY A 75 -8.82 6.74 15.38
N THR A 76 -8.81 5.49 14.91
CA THR A 76 -9.74 4.96 13.91
C THR A 76 -10.44 3.70 14.42
N GLU A 77 -11.48 3.24 13.71
CA GLU A 77 -12.14 1.95 13.98
C GLU A 77 -11.46 0.76 13.26
N ASN A 78 -10.34 0.99 12.57
CA ASN A 78 -9.65 -0.05 11.83
C ASN A 78 -8.88 -1.00 12.75
N THR A 79 -8.65 -2.23 12.27
CA THR A 79 -7.86 -3.23 12.98
C THR A 79 -6.42 -3.23 12.51
N ILE A 80 -5.50 -3.70 13.37
CA ILE A 80 -4.09 -3.91 13.00
C ILE A 80 -4.00 -4.83 11.78
N VAL A 81 -4.85 -5.85 11.69
CA VAL A 81 -4.92 -6.77 10.56
C VAL A 81 -5.20 -6.02 9.25
N ALA A 82 -6.22 -5.15 9.24
CA ALA A 82 -6.54 -4.35 8.06
C ALA A 82 -5.40 -3.39 7.67
N ALA A 83 -4.72 -2.79 8.65
CA ALA A 83 -3.55 -1.95 8.38
C ALA A 83 -2.38 -2.75 7.77
N ILE A 84 -2.14 -3.96 8.28
CA ILE A 84 -1.12 -4.87 7.73
C ILE A 84 -1.46 -5.28 6.29
N ASP A 85 -2.73 -5.55 5.98
CA ASP A 85 -3.13 -5.90 4.62
C ASP A 85 -2.94 -4.74 3.63
N ILE A 86 -3.17 -3.49 4.08
CA ILE A 86 -2.80 -2.30 3.30
C ILE A 86 -1.28 -2.22 3.06
N LEU A 87 -0.46 -2.48 4.09
CA LEU A 87 1.01 -2.46 3.94
C LEU A 87 1.50 -3.53 2.97
N LYS A 88 0.87 -4.72 2.98
CA LYS A 88 1.17 -5.79 2.01
C LYS A 88 0.88 -5.36 0.59
N GLU A 89 -0.28 -4.75 0.32
CA GLU A 89 -0.62 -4.29 -1.02
C GLU A 89 0.30 -3.17 -1.51
N ILE A 90 0.70 -2.24 -0.62
CA ILE A 90 1.73 -1.24 -0.94
C ILE A 90 3.05 -1.93 -1.33
N LEU A 91 3.50 -2.91 -0.55
CA LEU A 91 4.73 -3.66 -0.82
C LEU A 91 4.64 -4.42 -2.15
N ILE A 92 3.49 -5.02 -2.46
CA ILE A 92 3.24 -5.69 -3.74
C ILE A 92 3.36 -4.67 -4.87
N GLY A 93 2.68 -3.53 -4.79
CA GLY A 93 2.75 -2.48 -5.82
C GLY A 93 4.17 -1.94 -6.05
N ILE A 94 4.99 -1.86 -4.98
CA ILE A 94 6.42 -1.49 -5.10
C ILE A 94 7.21 -2.56 -5.86
N LYS A 95 6.91 -3.85 -5.64
CA LYS A 95 7.65 -4.98 -6.22
C LYS A 95 7.17 -5.42 -7.61
N GLU A 96 5.98 -5.00 -8.04
CA GLU A 96 5.46 -5.32 -9.38
C GLU A 96 6.42 -4.84 -10.48
N LYS A 97 6.55 -5.60 -11.57
CA LYS A 97 7.35 -5.14 -12.71
C LYS A 97 6.64 -3.94 -13.36
N SER A 98 7.43 -2.89 -13.60
CA SER A 98 6.99 -1.70 -14.36
C SER A 98 7.11 -1.96 -15.84
#